data_AF-A0A2M7P440-F1
#
_entry.id   AF-A0A2M7P440-F1
#
_cell.length_a   1.000
_cell.length_b   1.000
_cell.length_c   1.000
_cell.angle_alpha   90.00
_cell.angle_beta   90.00
_cell.angle_gamma   90.00
#
_symmetry.space_group_name_H-M   'P 1'
#
loop_
_entity.id
_entity.type
_entity.pdbx_description
1 polymer ?
#
loop_
_entity_poly.entity_id
_entity_poly.type
_entity_poly.pdbx_seq_one_letter_code
_entity_poly.pdbx_strand_id
1 'polypeptide(L)'
;MIGFPLDTFMVRPAGFIIVFCLMTAFLVVAPAPARGGEFRLVPSVKVQEEYDDNIFYAAKESQESDFVSTVTPGVELKVEDPRLAASLKGSVAGISYVDNNALNAVDQFLTAGLTYMLTQRLRTQVNLNFTQDSQPGRDVEATGLPILITSGRARQQYNVGGDYTFSEKTALNFSYAF
;
A
#
# COMPACT_ATOMS: atom_id res chain seq x y z
N MET A 1 -34.70 -33.01 21.38
CA MET A 1 -33.46 -32.78 22.16
C MET A 1 -32.29 -33.01 21.24
N ILE A 2 -31.54 -31.95 20.93
CA ILE A 2 -30.08 -31.82 20.79
C ILE A 2 -29.91 -30.40 20.22
N GLY A 3 -29.53 -29.48 21.10
CA GLY A 3 -29.34 -28.07 20.78
C GLY A 3 -27.98 -27.85 20.16
N PHE A 4 -27.94 -27.09 19.08
CA PHE A 4 -26.74 -26.46 18.56
C PHE A 4 -26.44 -25.23 19.42
N PRO A 5 -25.24 -25.09 20.02
CA PRO A 5 -24.85 -23.82 20.61
C PRO A 5 -24.47 -22.85 19.47
N LEU A 6 -25.36 -21.90 19.17
CA LEU A 6 -25.00 -20.66 18.51
C LEU A 6 -24.40 -19.74 19.58
N ASP A 7 -23.09 -19.82 19.76
CA ASP A 7 -22.38 -18.83 20.55
C ASP A 7 -21.18 -18.31 19.73
N THR A 8 -21.25 -17.01 19.44
CA THR A 8 -20.11 -16.08 19.41
C THR A 8 -19.34 -15.92 18.09
N PHE A 9 -20.01 -15.51 17.02
CA PHE A 9 -19.40 -14.56 16.05
C PHE A 9 -19.64 -13.13 16.55
N MET A 10 -18.94 -12.76 17.62
CA MET A 10 -18.97 -11.40 18.16
C MET A 10 -18.01 -10.52 17.33
N VAL A 11 -18.42 -10.21 16.10
CA VAL A 11 -17.82 -9.13 15.31
C VAL A 11 -18.15 -7.83 16.05
N ARG A 12 -17.13 -7.18 16.62
CA ARG A 12 -17.31 -5.92 17.36
C ARG A 12 -18.01 -4.91 16.42
N PRO A 13 -19.18 -4.35 16.77
CA PRO A 13 -19.95 -3.45 15.89
C PRO A 13 -19.20 -2.16 15.53
N ALA A 14 -18.10 -1.85 16.22
CA ALA A 14 -17.21 -0.73 15.92
C ALA A 14 -16.58 -0.80 14.52
N GLY A 15 -16.22 -2.00 14.03
CA GLY A 15 -15.58 -2.15 12.72
C GLY A 15 -16.50 -1.78 11.56
N PHE A 16 -17.76 -2.21 11.63
CA PHE A 16 -18.76 -1.94 10.61
C PHE A 16 -19.17 -0.46 10.56
N ILE A 17 -19.24 0.19 11.73
CA ILE A 17 -19.52 1.63 11.84
C ILE A 17 -18.39 2.47 11.24
N ILE A 18 -17.12 2.09 11.43
CA ILE A 18 -15.97 2.81 10.84
C ILE A 18 -15.98 2.70 9.31
N VAL A 19 -16.25 1.52 8.76
CA VAL A 19 -16.34 1.30 7.31
C VAL A 19 -17.51 2.07 6.70
N PHE A 20 -18.68 2.06 7.36
CA PHE A 20 -19.85 2.80 6.90
C PHE A 20 -19.62 4.32 6.97
N CYS A 21 -18.94 4.81 8.02
CA CYS A 21 -18.61 6.22 8.19
C CYS A 21 -17.61 6.71 7.12
N LEU A 22 -16.60 5.89 6.79
CA LEU A 22 -15.66 6.14 5.67
C LEU A 22 -16.36 6.17 4.32
N MET A 23 -17.32 5.26 4.08
CA MET A 23 -18.14 5.24 2.86
C MET A 23 -19.05 6.48 2.76
N THR A 24 -19.66 6.92 3.86
CA THR A 24 -20.49 8.14 3.85
C THR A 24 -19.67 9.42 3.70
N ALA A 25 -18.45 9.48 4.24
CA ALA A 25 -17.55 10.61 4.04
C ALA A 25 -17.11 10.73 2.56
N PHE A 26 -17.01 9.61 1.85
CA PHE A 26 -16.71 9.58 0.41
C PHE A 26 -17.85 10.14 -0.46
N LEU A 27 -19.10 10.12 0.05
CA LEU A 27 -20.27 10.62 -0.68
C LEU A 27 -20.48 12.14 -0.57
N VAL A 28 -19.79 12.82 0.35
CA VAL A 28 -19.94 14.28 0.59
C VAL A 28 -18.78 15.06 -0.03
N VAL A 29 -18.36 14.68 -1.23
CA VAL A 29 -17.45 15.51 -2.04
C VAL A 29 -18.31 16.52 -2.80
N ALA A 30 -18.36 17.75 -2.30
CA ALA A 30 -19.02 18.86 -2.97
C ALA A 30 -18.43 19.09 -4.39
N PRO A 31 -19.21 19.53 -5.38
CA PRO A 31 -18.70 19.83 -6.70
C PRO A 31 -17.71 21.01 -6.62
N ALA A 32 -16.42 20.70 -6.77
CA ALA A 32 -15.38 21.71 -6.90
C ALA A 32 -15.51 22.44 -8.25
N PRO A 33 -15.15 23.74 -8.33
CA PRO A 33 -15.19 24.48 -9.59
C PRO A 33 -14.33 23.76 -10.64
N ALA A 34 -14.86 23.61 -11.85
CA ALA A 34 -14.19 22.98 -12.97
C ALA A 34 -12.90 23.72 -13.31
N ARG A 35 -11.78 23.26 -12.75
CA ARG A 35 -10.44 23.58 -13.21
C ARG A 35 -10.16 22.70 -14.44
N GLY A 36 -9.38 23.19 -15.39
CA GLY A 36 -8.96 22.43 -16.57
C GLY A 36 -8.00 21.26 -16.28
N GLY A 37 -7.98 20.80 -15.04
CA GLY A 37 -7.19 19.69 -14.56
C GLY A 37 -8.00 18.42 -14.55
N GLU A 38 -7.38 17.34 -14.96
CA GLU A 38 -7.96 16.02 -14.88
C GLU A 38 -7.82 15.49 -13.46
N PHE A 39 -8.96 15.20 -12.84
CA PHE A 39 -9.04 14.56 -11.53
C PHE A 39 -9.52 13.12 -11.74
N ARG A 40 -8.73 12.15 -11.28
CA ARG A 40 -9.07 10.72 -11.36
C ARG A 40 -8.97 10.10 -9.98
N LEU A 41 -10.02 9.40 -9.59
CA LEU A 41 -10.06 8.61 -8.37
C LEU A 41 -10.35 7.17 -8.76
N VAL A 42 -9.37 6.30 -8.56
CA VAL A 42 -9.37 4.91 -9.02
C VAL A 42 -9.37 4.01 -7.80
N PRO A 43 -10.53 3.48 -7.37
CA PRO A 43 -10.56 2.40 -6.40
C PRO A 43 -10.06 1.10 -7.06
N SER A 44 -9.42 0.25 -6.28
CA SER A 44 -8.89 -1.04 -6.72
C SER A 44 -9.01 -2.07 -5.60
N VAL A 45 -9.24 -3.33 -5.97
CA VAL A 45 -9.17 -4.45 -5.04
C VAL A 45 -8.42 -5.57 -5.74
N LYS A 46 -7.36 -6.06 -5.10
CA LYS A 46 -6.61 -7.23 -5.55
C LYS A 46 -6.91 -8.38 -4.60
N VAL A 47 -7.18 -9.56 -5.15
CA VAL A 47 -7.26 -10.81 -4.40
C VAL A 47 -6.19 -11.72 -4.97
N GLN A 48 -5.40 -12.33 -4.09
CA GLN A 48 -4.34 -13.26 -4.43
C GLN A 48 -4.46 -14.46 -3.50
N GLU A 49 -4.44 -15.64 -4.09
CA GLU A 49 -4.41 -16.91 -3.38
C GLU A 49 -3.14 -17.63 -3.78
N GLU A 50 -2.42 -18.12 -2.79
CA GLU A 50 -1.13 -18.77 -2.96
C GLU A 50 -1.15 -20.09 -2.16
N TYR A 51 -0.70 -21.16 -2.82
CA TYR A 51 -0.53 -22.46 -2.18
C TYR A 51 0.96 -22.71 -2.06
N ASP A 52 1.43 -22.83 -0.82
CA ASP A 52 2.83 -23.10 -0.52
C ASP A 52 2.94 -24.45 0.18
N ASP A 53 3.62 -25.38 -0.48
CA ASP A 53 3.81 -26.76 -0.05
C ASP A 53 4.76 -26.87 1.16
N ASN A 54 5.51 -25.80 1.49
CA ASN A 54 6.49 -25.81 2.56
C ASN A 54 6.71 -24.41 3.16
N ILE A 55 5.72 -23.93 3.90
CA ILE A 55 5.71 -22.56 4.46
C ILE A 55 6.88 -22.25 5.41
N PHE A 56 7.48 -23.27 6.03
CA PHE A 56 8.60 -23.13 6.95
C PHE A 56 9.96 -23.43 6.31
N TYR A 57 10.00 -23.74 5.01
CA TYR A 57 11.21 -24.20 4.32
C TYR A 57 11.90 -25.35 5.06
N ALA A 58 11.12 -26.24 5.68
CA ALA A 58 11.61 -27.35 6.48
C ALA A 58 12.12 -28.51 5.59
N ALA A 59 12.95 -29.39 6.15
CA ALA A 59 13.36 -30.62 5.47
C ALA A 59 12.13 -31.49 5.14
N LYS A 60 12.27 -32.37 4.14
CA LYS A 60 11.18 -33.17 3.53
C LYS A 60 10.30 -33.95 4.52
N GLU A 61 10.78 -34.17 5.75
CA GLU A 61 10.08 -34.92 6.80
C GLU A 61 9.17 -34.03 7.69
N SER A 62 9.22 -32.71 7.55
CA SER A 62 8.44 -31.75 8.35
C SER A 62 7.87 -30.61 7.48
N GLN A 63 7.59 -30.90 6.20
CA GLN A 63 6.94 -29.95 5.31
C GLN A 63 5.50 -29.73 5.77
N GLU A 64 5.14 -28.48 5.98
CA GLU A 64 3.76 -28.06 6.22
C GLU A 64 3.30 -27.24 5.03
N SER A 65 2.20 -27.67 4.43
CA SER A 65 1.51 -26.95 3.36
C SER A 65 0.48 -26.00 3.95
N ASP A 66 0.35 -24.80 3.40
CA ASP A 66 -0.72 -23.87 3.80
C ASP A 66 -1.26 -23.14 2.57
N PHE A 67 -2.50 -22.68 2.71
CA PHE A 67 -3.16 -21.85 1.72
C PHE A 67 -3.19 -20.41 2.22
N VAL A 68 -2.53 -19.52 1.51
CA VAL A 68 -2.40 -18.11 1.87
C VAL A 68 -3.33 -17.28 1.01
N SER A 69 -4.31 -16.64 1.64
CA SER A 69 -5.23 -15.73 0.99
C SER A 69 -4.88 -14.29 1.34
N THR A 70 -4.58 -13.48 0.32
CA THR A 70 -4.26 -12.06 0.46
C THR A 70 -5.31 -11.21 -0.24
N VAL A 71 -5.94 -10.31 0.52
CA VAL A 71 -6.89 -9.33 -0.01
C VAL A 71 -6.30 -7.94 0.17
N THR A 72 -6.17 -7.19 -0.92
CA THR A 72 -5.56 -5.86 -0.94
C THR A 72 -6.51 -4.83 -1.55
N PRO A 73 -7.39 -4.20 -0.74
CA PRO A 73 -8.04 -2.97 -1.15
C PRO A 73 -7.02 -1.83 -1.31
N GLY A 74 -7.24 -0.99 -2.31
CA GLY A 74 -6.43 0.19 -2.57
C GLY A 74 -7.21 1.29 -3.26
N VAL A 75 -6.74 2.51 -3.13
CA VAL A 75 -7.28 3.69 -3.80
C VAL A 75 -6.13 4.53 -4.33
N GLU A 76 -6.30 5.03 -5.54
CA GLU A 76 -5.37 5.95 -6.16
C GLU A 76 -6.11 7.24 -6.54
N LEU A 77 -5.58 8.35 -6.07
CA LEU A 77 -6.00 9.70 -6.43
C LEU A 77 -4.92 10.30 -7.34
N LYS A 78 -5.33 10.80 -8.50
CA LYS A 78 -4.47 11.52 -9.45
C LYS A 78 -5.09 12.86 -9.80
N VAL A 79 -4.26 13.90 -9.79
CA VAL A 79 -4.62 15.25 -10.21
C VAL A 79 -3.57 15.71 -11.20
N GLU A 80 -3.98 16.01 -12.43
CA GLU A 80 -3.11 16.47 -13.50
C GLU A 80 -3.64 17.78 -14.09
N ASP A 81 -2.90 18.85 -13.88
CA ASP A 81 -3.09 20.19 -14.40
C ASP A 81 -1.84 20.58 -15.23
N PRO A 82 -1.91 21.59 -16.11
CA PRO A 82 -0.76 22.05 -16.90
C PRO A 82 0.49 22.45 -16.10
N ARG A 83 0.33 22.76 -14.80
CA ARG A 83 1.43 23.15 -13.91
C ARG A 83 1.57 22.27 -12.68
N LEU A 84 0.66 21.33 -12.45
CA LEU A 84 0.60 20.53 -11.23
C LEU A 84 0.29 19.09 -11.59
N ALA A 85 1.12 18.15 -11.16
CA ALA A 85 0.82 16.74 -11.18
C ALA A 85 0.95 16.20 -9.76
N ALA A 86 -0.14 15.69 -9.20
CA ALA A 86 -0.16 15.10 -7.87
C ALA A 86 -0.75 13.69 -7.94
N SER A 87 -0.16 12.77 -7.19
CA SER A 87 -0.62 11.39 -7.08
C SER A 87 -0.55 10.96 -5.62
N LEU A 88 -1.62 10.35 -5.12
CA LEU A 88 -1.67 9.73 -3.81
C LEU A 88 -2.26 8.35 -3.96
N LYS A 89 -1.49 7.32 -3.61
CA LYS A 89 -1.91 5.92 -3.67
C LYS A 89 -1.78 5.31 -2.29
N GLY A 90 -2.87 4.73 -1.79
CA GLY A 90 -2.89 4.00 -0.54
C GLY A 90 -3.47 2.61 -0.74
N SER A 91 -2.88 1.59 -0.14
CA SER A 91 -3.45 0.25 -0.11
C SER A 91 -3.09 -0.48 1.17
N VAL A 92 -3.98 -1.37 1.59
CA VAL A 92 -3.81 -2.22 2.77
C VAL A 92 -3.96 -3.66 2.32
N ALA A 93 -3.01 -4.54 2.63
CA ALA A 93 -3.12 -5.96 2.34
C ALA A 93 -3.38 -6.73 3.64
N GLY A 94 -4.51 -7.42 3.71
CA GLY A 94 -4.78 -8.40 4.77
C GLY A 94 -4.37 -9.78 4.27
N ILE A 95 -3.45 -10.42 4.99
CA ILE A 95 -2.93 -11.76 4.69
C ILE A 95 -3.49 -12.72 5.74
N SER A 96 -4.17 -13.76 5.27
CA SER A 96 -4.75 -14.82 6.11
C SER A 96 -4.18 -16.17 5.70
N TYR A 97 -3.70 -16.91 6.69
CA TYR A 97 -3.27 -18.30 6.56
C TYR A 97 -4.42 -19.20 7.01
N VAL A 98 -4.74 -20.25 6.24
CA VAL A 98 -5.88 -21.13 6.53
C VAL A 98 -5.60 -21.99 7.76
N ASP A 99 -4.41 -22.59 7.82
CA ASP A 99 -4.04 -23.49 8.90
C ASP A 99 -3.22 -22.78 10.00
N ASN A 100 -2.43 -21.76 9.66
CA ASN A 100 -1.54 -21.07 10.60
C ASN A 100 -1.92 -19.61 10.92
N ASN A 101 -3.02 -19.42 11.64
CA ASN A 101 -3.53 -18.09 12.04
C ASN A 101 -2.54 -17.19 12.82
N ALA A 102 -1.48 -17.76 13.42
CA ALA A 102 -0.45 -16.99 14.11
C ALA A 102 0.43 -16.15 13.17
N LEU A 103 0.40 -16.43 11.86
CA LEU A 103 1.15 -15.73 10.82
C LEU A 103 0.34 -14.64 10.11
N ASN A 104 -0.92 -14.44 10.51
CA ASN A 104 -1.78 -13.42 9.91
C ASN A 104 -1.15 -12.02 10.04
N ALA A 105 -1.10 -11.31 8.93
CA ALA A 105 -0.38 -10.04 8.81
C ALA A 105 -1.22 -8.98 8.09
N VAL A 106 -0.93 -7.71 8.39
CA VAL A 106 -1.55 -6.57 7.71
C VAL A 106 -0.46 -5.63 7.23
N ASP A 107 -0.35 -5.50 5.91
CA ASP A 107 0.64 -4.64 5.26
C ASP A 107 -0.01 -3.35 4.78
N GLN A 108 0.79 -2.28 4.78
CA GLN A 108 0.33 -0.94 4.44
C GLN A 108 1.30 -0.31 3.44
N PHE A 109 0.73 0.20 2.35
CA PHE A 109 1.47 0.85 1.29
C PHE A 109 0.88 2.25 1.08
N LEU A 110 1.73 3.26 1.15
CA LEU A 110 1.36 4.65 0.90
C LEU A 110 2.43 5.30 0.03
N THR A 111 2.04 5.73 -1.15
CA THR A 111 2.90 6.46 -2.08
C THR A 111 2.27 7.80 -2.39
N ALA A 112 3.03 8.88 -2.20
CA ALA A 112 2.61 10.23 -2.54
C ALA A 112 3.65 10.86 -3.48
N GLY A 113 3.17 11.54 -4.50
CA GLY A 113 3.98 12.26 -5.48
C GLY A 113 3.36 13.62 -5.73
N LEU A 114 4.19 14.65 -5.78
CA LEU A 114 3.79 16.02 -6.08
C LEU A 114 4.86 16.64 -6.97
N THR A 115 4.45 17.04 -8.16
CA THR A 115 5.26 17.80 -9.10
C THR A 115 4.56 19.11 -9.39
N TYR A 116 5.26 20.22 -9.21
CA TYR A 116 4.72 21.54 -9.43
C TYR A 116 5.67 22.40 -10.24
N MET A 117 5.15 23.07 -11.26
CA MET A 117 5.85 24.06 -12.07
C MET A 117 5.59 25.45 -11.49
N LEU A 118 6.45 25.90 -10.57
CA LEU A 118 6.34 27.25 -9.98
C LEU A 118 6.42 28.33 -11.05
N THR A 119 7.29 28.13 -12.04
CA THR A 119 7.42 28.98 -13.22
C THR A 119 7.60 28.12 -14.47
N GLN A 120 7.60 28.71 -15.67
CA GLN A 120 7.91 27.98 -16.90
C GLN A 120 9.32 27.37 -16.93
N ARG A 121 10.20 27.78 -15.99
CA ARG A 121 11.60 27.38 -15.92
C ARG A 121 11.96 26.63 -14.63
N LEU A 122 11.12 26.70 -13.60
CA LEU A 122 11.33 26.06 -12.30
C LEU A 122 10.30 24.96 -12.09
N ARG A 123 10.76 23.72 -12.05
CA ARG A 123 10.00 22.54 -11.65
C ARG A 123 10.48 22.07 -10.29
N THR A 124 9.55 21.72 -9.42
CA THR A 124 9.86 21.09 -8.12
C THR A 124 9.09 19.79 -8.01
N GLN A 125 9.73 18.77 -7.45
CA GLN A 125 9.17 17.45 -7.27
C GLN A 125 9.42 16.93 -5.86
N VAL A 126 8.41 16.28 -5.29
CA VAL A 126 8.43 15.65 -3.98
C VAL A 126 7.80 14.28 -4.12
N ASN A 127 8.51 13.24 -3.70
CA ASN A 127 8.02 11.87 -3.70
C ASN A 127 8.23 11.27 -2.32
N LEU A 128 7.18 10.73 -1.74
CA LEU A 128 7.16 10.07 -0.45
C LEU A 128 6.69 8.64 -0.70
N ASN A 129 7.45 7.67 -0.23
CA ASN A 129 7.06 6.27 -0.31
C ASN A 129 7.20 5.63 1.06
N PHE A 130 6.08 5.22 1.63
CA PHE A 130 6.00 4.45 2.86
C PHE A 130 5.49 3.05 2.52
N THR A 131 6.26 2.05 2.91
CA THR A 131 5.92 0.65 2.69
C THR A 131 6.22 -0.10 3.97
N GLN A 132 5.19 -0.68 4.57
CA GLN A 132 5.33 -1.58 5.70
C GLN A 132 4.96 -2.97 5.22
N ASP A 133 5.97 -3.81 5.08
CA ASP A 133 5.88 -5.19 4.62
C ASP A 133 6.21 -6.10 5.81
N SER A 134 5.25 -6.94 6.19
CA SER A 134 5.32 -7.81 7.35
C SER A 134 5.56 -9.26 6.96
N GLN A 135 5.66 -9.59 5.67
CA GLN A 135 5.89 -10.94 5.18
C GLN A 135 7.34 -11.38 5.44
N PRO A 136 7.59 -12.39 6.31
CA PRO A 136 8.95 -12.86 6.61
C PRO A 136 9.58 -13.72 5.50
N GLY A 137 8.91 -13.96 4.37
CA GLY A 137 9.30 -14.99 3.40
C GLY A 137 10.16 -14.52 2.22
N ARG A 138 10.30 -13.21 1.94
CA ARG A 138 10.87 -12.75 0.67
C ARG A 138 12.42 -12.73 0.58
N ASP A 139 13.10 -13.19 1.63
CA ASP A 139 14.57 -13.15 1.75
C ASP A 139 15.24 -14.54 1.81
N VAL A 140 14.50 -15.64 1.61
CA VAL A 140 15.06 -17.00 1.80
C VAL A 140 15.99 -17.44 0.65
N GLU A 141 16.01 -16.73 -0.48
CA GLU A 141 16.73 -17.16 -1.68
C GLU A 141 18.24 -16.78 -1.70
N ALA A 142 18.71 -15.91 -0.80
CA ALA A 142 20.09 -15.41 -0.83
C ALA A 142 21.03 -16.03 0.22
N THR A 143 20.51 -16.60 1.32
CA THR A 143 21.33 -16.96 2.50
C THR A 143 21.22 -18.42 2.95
N GLY A 144 20.29 -19.21 2.39
CA GLY A 144 20.20 -20.66 2.67
C GLY A 144 19.87 -21.03 4.12
N LEU A 145 19.40 -20.06 4.92
CA LEU A 145 18.97 -20.24 6.30
C LEU A 145 17.57 -19.63 6.45
N PRO A 146 16.58 -20.36 7.00
CA PRO A 146 15.26 -19.82 7.28
C PRO A 146 15.40 -18.85 8.46
N ILE A 147 15.62 -17.57 8.15
CA ILE A 147 15.62 -16.54 9.18
C ILE A 147 14.16 -16.22 9.47
N LEU A 148 13.61 -16.85 10.51
CA LEU A 148 12.34 -16.49 11.15
C LEU A 148 12.49 -15.10 11.80
N ILE A 149 12.64 -14.06 10.99
CA ILE A 149 12.57 -12.69 11.48
C ILE A 149 11.12 -12.27 11.46
N THR A 150 10.43 -12.49 12.58
CA THR A 150 9.21 -11.74 12.94
C THR A 150 9.59 -10.27 13.18
N SER A 151 10.01 -9.56 12.14
CA SER A 151 10.12 -8.11 12.21
C SER A 151 9.61 -7.54 10.89
N GLY A 152 8.40 -7.00 10.93
CA GLY A 152 7.88 -6.24 9.80
C GLY A 152 8.85 -5.12 9.46
N ARG A 153 9.22 -5.03 8.19
CA ARG A 153 10.15 -4.02 7.70
C ARG A 153 9.35 -2.83 7.22
N ALA A 154 9.46 -1.74 7.97
CA ALA A 154 8.99 -0.43 7.53
C ALA A 154 10.10 0.24 6.71
N ARG A 155 9.87 0.40 5.41
CA ARG A 155 10.72 1.17 4.50
C ARG A 155 10.07 2.53 4.27
N GLN A 156 10.82 3.59 4.52
CA GLN A 156 10.42 4.94 4.20
C GLN A 156 11.43 5.53 3.24
N GLN A 157 10.96 6.19 2.19
CA GLN A 157 11.81 6.88 1.23
C GLN A 157 11.23 8.25 0.95
N TYR A 158 12.07 9.26 1.00
CA TYR A 158 11.72 10.64 0.80
C TYR A 158 12.64 11.23 -0.24
N ASN A 159 12.07 11.69 -1.35
CA ASN A 159 12.84 12.28 -2.44
C ASN A 159 12.29 13.68 -2.70
N VAL A 160 13.15 14.68 -2.64
CA VAL A 160 12.82 16.06 -2.96
C VAL A 160 13.79 16.52 -4.02
N GLY A 161 13.30 17.15 -5.08
CA GLY A 161 14.17 17.70 -6.11
C GLY A 161 13.56 18.90 -6.81
N GLY A 162 14.39 19.56 -7.61
CA GLY A 162 13.96 20.66 -8.45
C GLY A 162 14.90 20.88 -9.61
N ASP A 163 14.32 21.37 -10.69
CA ASP A 163 14.99 21.67 -11.95
C ASP A 163 14.77 23.13 -12.28
N TYR A 164 15.85 23.85 -12.53
CA TYR A 164 15.81 25.23 -12.98
C TYR A 164 16.52 25.41 -14.31
N THR A 165 15.78 25.77 -15.35
CA THR A 165 16.32 26.06 -16.69
C THR A 165 16.68 27.55 -16.80
N PHE A 166 17.97 27.86 -16.81
CA PHE A 166 18.45 29.24 -16.98
C PHE A 166 18.26 29.74 -18.42
N SER A 167 18.60 28.89 -19.40
CA SER A 167 18.57 29.15 -20.84
C SER A 167 18.33 27.83 -21.59
N GLU A 168 18.07 27.88 -22.89
CA GLU A 168 17.90 26.69 -23.76
C GLU A 168 19.07 25.71 -23.68
N LYS A 169 20.24 26.19 -23.24
CA LYS A 169 21.49 25.42 -23.16
C LYS A 169 21.97 25.13 -21.73
N THR A 170 21.28 25.63 -20.70
CA THR A 170 21.78 25.53 -19.31
C THR A 170 20.64 25.28 -18.33
N ALA A 171 20.76 24.20 -17.58
CA ALA A 171 19.85 23.84 -16.50
C ALA A 171 20.63 23.42 -15.25
N LEU A 172 20.02 23.63 -14.09
CA LEU A 172 20.49 23.16 -12.80
C LEU A 172 19.46 22.19 -12.25
N ASN A 173 19.92 21.04 -11.79
CA ASN A 173 19.12 20.05 -11.08
C ASN A 173 19.67 19.92 -9.65
N PHE A 174 18.76 19.85 -8.69
CA PHE A 174 19.04 19.48 -7.32
C PHE A 174 18.11 18.35 -6.93
N SER A 175 18.65 17.32 -6.28
CA SER A 175 17.87 16.22 -5.73
C SER A 175 18.46 15.78 -4.39
N TYR A 176 17.59 15.49 -3.44
CA TYR A 176 17.91 14.93 -2.15
C TYR A 176 17.03 13.71 -1.91
N ALA A 177 17.64 12.59 -1.55
CA ALA A 177 16.98 11.32 -1.27
C ALA A 177 17.39 10.84 0.13
N PHE A 178 16.40 10.40 0.91
CA PHE A 178 16.56 9.82 2.24
C PHE A 178 15.78 8.52 2.34
#